data_AF-A0A9E5XSH5-F1
#
_entry.id   AF-A0A9E5XSH5-F1
#
_cell.length_a   1.000
_cell.length_b   1.000
_cell.length_c   1.000
_cell.angle_alpha   90.00
_cell.angle_beta   90.00
_cell.angle_gamma   90.00
#
_symmetry.space_group_name_H-M   'P 1'
#
loop_
_entity.id
_entity.type
_entity.pdbx_description
1 polymer ?
#
loop_
_entity_poly.entity_id
_entity_poly.type
_entity_poly.pdbx_seq_one_letter_code
_entity_poly.pdbx_strand_id
1 'polypeptide(L)'
;LEAASPAIPQSWNEWVQRAGLTPEEADEAQHFMREHLNPYPGRAQWGDPRLGGGASQPIPPQPDVVIRYLRPDDPTSPFVIEILAPLEGQLRLQPLWSQAIRQADPNTRAAMAEVQREAEMWVRVARHRDMALAQLMRWLVREQEGFLRHGPLHLKPMTQIQAARALGVNPSTISRLVNGKFVQLPNGRVLPLRQFFEPHWPAREALKAIIAHETQPLSDAALAQQLQRMGFRVARRTVAKYRHIEGIPPASQRRGRPTTATLPHSRGQEVKV
;
A
#
# COMPACT_ATOMS: atom_id res chain seq x y z
N LEU A 1 -14.54 51.12 14.27
CA LEU A 1 -15.40 50.44 13.28
C LEU A 1 -15.07 48.94 13.31
N GLU A 2 -15.45 48.26 14.40
CA GLU A 2 -15.49 46.79 14.42
C GLU A 2 -16.84 46.38 13.85
N ALA A 3 -16.90 46.19 12.53
CA ALA A 3 -18.03 45.48 11.94
C ALA A 3 -17.84 43.99 12.29
N ALA A 4 -18.66 43.48 13.20
CA ALA A 4 -18.73 42.06 13.51
C ALA A 4 -18.88 41.28 12.20
N SER A 5 -17.92 40.37 11.90
CA SER A 5 -18.06 39.46 10.77
C SER A 5 -19.39 38.71 10.91
N PRO A 6 -20.26 38.72 9.90
CA PRO A 6 -21.55 38.02 10.01
C PRO A 6 -21.29 36.54 10.23
N ALA A 7 -21.97 35.96 11.23
CA ALA A 7 -21.91 34.53 11.51
C ALA A 7 -22.24 33.76 10.22
N ILE A 8 -21.27 32.95 9.76
CA ILE A 8 -21.41 32.08 8.60
C ILE A 8 -22.44 31.01 8.97
N PRO A 9 -23.57 30.91 8.24
CA PRO A 9 -24.56 29.87 8.45
C PRO A 9 -23.95 28.47 8.41
N GLN A 10 -24.38 27.61 9.34
CA GLN A 10 -23.83 26.27 9.55
C GLN A 10 -24.51 25.22 8.63
N SER A 11 -25.64 25.58 8.02
CA SER A 11 -26.38 24.70 7.12
C SER A 11 -26.77 25.39 5.81
N TRP A 12 -26.90 24.60 4.75
CA TRP A 12 -27.37 25.06 3.44
C TRP A 12 -28.78 25.67 3.53
N ASN A 13 -29.66 25.12 4.36
CA ASN A 13 -31.02 25.62 4.51
C ASN A 13 -31.08 27.01 5.14
N GLU A 14 -30.16 27.32 6.08
CA GLU A 14 -30.05 28.68 6.61
C GLU A 14 -29.61 29.67 5.54
N TRP A 15 -28.70 29.27 4.63
CA TRP A 15 -28.30 30.10 3.49
C TRP A 15 -29.47 30.38 2.54
N VAL A 16 -30.26 29.36 2.22
CA VAL A 16 -31.45 29.48 1.36
C VAL A 16 -32.48 30.43 1.99
N GLN A 17 -32.74 30.29 3.29
CA GLN A 17 -33.68 31.15 4.02
C GLN A 17 -33.19 32.60 4.10
N ARG A 18 -31.90 32.83 4.35
CA ARG A 18 -31.32 34.18 4.43
C ARG A 18 -31.30 34.89 3.07
N ALA A 19 -31.11 34.13 1.99
CA ALA A 19 -31.13 34.63 0.63
C ALA A 19 -32.55 34.81 0.06
N GLY A 20 -33.58 34.29 0.75
CA GLY A 20 -34.97 34.35 0.30
C GLY A 20 -35.25 33.50 -0.95
N LEU A 21 -34.44 32.47 -1.21
CA LEU A 21 -34.55 31.63 -2.39
C LEU A 21 -35.64 30.57 -2.21
N THR A 22 -36.33 30.24 -3.30
CA THR A 22 -37.20 29.06 -3.33
C THR A 22 -36.36 27.78 -3.37
N PRO A 23 -36.93 26.62 -2.96
CA PRO A 23 -36.20 25.34 -3.00
C PRO A 23 -35.69 24.97 -4.39
N GLU A 24 -36.44 25.30 -5.45
CA GLU A 24 -36.06 25.02 -6.84
C GLU A 24 -34.87 25.86 -7.29
N GLU A 25 -34.89 27.17 -6.99
CA GLU A 25 -33.78 28.09 -7.29
C GLU A 25 -32.52 27.73 -6.49
N ALA A 26 -32.69 27.26 -5.25
CA ALA A 26 -31.59 26.81 -4.41
C ALA A 26 -30.90 25.55 -4.99
N ASP A 27 -31.69 24.59 -5.47
CA ASP A 27 -31.17 23.37 -6.11
C ASP A 27 -30.47 23.71 -7.43
N GLU A 28 -31.03 24.62 -8.24
CA GLU A 28 -30.41 25.07 -9.49
C GLU A 28 -29.08 25.80 -9.23
N ALA A 29 -29.04 26.70 -8.25
CA ALA A 29 -27.80 27.36 -7.84
C ALA A 29 -26.75 26.35 -7.34
N GLN A 30 -27.18 25.35 -6.54
CA GLN A 30 -26.27 24.32 -6.05
C GLN A 30 -25.76 23.40 -7.17
N HIS A 31 -26.58 23.15 -8.19
CA HIS A 31 -26.19 22.41 -9.38
C HIS A 31 -25.18 23.21 -10.21
N PHE A 32 -25.47 24.49 -10.48
CA PHE A 32 -24.58 25.39 -11.21
C PHE A 32 -23.21 25.50 -10.54
N MET A 33 -23.17 25.73 -9.22
CA MET A 33 -21.93 25.83 -8.47
C MET A 33 -21.11 24.55 -8.50
N ARG A 34 -21.75 23.38 -8.42
CA ARG A 34 -21.07 22.08 -8.52
C ARG A 34 -20.49 21.81 -9.90
N GLU A 35 -21.19 22.23 -10.95
CA GLU A 35 -20.78 21.97 -12.33
C GLU A 35 -19.75 22.98 -12.86
N HIS A 36 -19.83 24.25 -12.44
CA HIS A 36 -19.09 25.36 -13.06
C HIS A 36 -18.05 26.03 -12.16
N LEU A 37 -18.11 25.86 -10.84
CA LEU A 37 -17.13 26.47 -9.94
C LEU A 37 -16.08 25.46 -9.49
N ASN A 38 -14.81 25.80 -9.72
CA ASN A 38 -13.68 25.08 -9.16
C ASN A 38 -13.13 25.84 -7.93
N PRO A 39 -13.30 25.32 -6.70
CA PRO A 39 -12.79 25.97 -5.49
C PRO A 39 -11.24 25.99 -5.41
N TYR A 40 -10.55 25.25 -6.29
CA TYR A 40 -9.09 25.15 -6.34
C TYR A 40 -8.56 25.41 -7.77
N PRO A 41 -8.61 26.65 -8.28
CA PRO A 41 -8.20 26.97 -9.64
C PRO A 41 -6.74 26.60 -9.95
N GLY A 42 -5.85 26.63 -8.95
CA GLY A 42 -4.45 26.20 -9.08
C GLY A 42 -4.21 24.68 -9.17
N ARG A 43 -5.24 23.84 -8.97
CA ARG A 43 -5.12 22.37 -9.11
C ARG A 43 -5.34 21.86 -10.54
N ALA A 44 -5.75 22.70 -11.47
CA ALA A 44 -6.01 22.27 -12.85
C ALA A 44 -4.79 21.64 -13.56
N GLN A 45 -3.57 21.91 -13.06
CA GLN A 45 -2.34 21.28 -13.56
C GLN A 45 -2.03 19.91 -12.93
N TRP A 46 -2.58 19.59 -11.76
CA TRP A 46 -2.36 18.32 -11.04
C TRP A 46 -3.66 17.80 -10.42
N GLY A 47 -4.47 17.13 -11.25
CA GLY A 47 -5.60 16.30 -10.82
C GLY A 47 -6.98 16.87 -11.13
N ASP A 48 -8.00 16.01 -11.01
CA ASP A 48 -9.40 16.36 -11.26
C ASP A 48 -9.96 17.23 -10.11
N PRO A 49 -10.43 18.47 -10.39
CA PRO A 49 -10.97 19.36 -9.38
C PRO A 49 -12.23 18.85 -8.66
N ARG A 50 -12.95 17.89 -9.25
CA ARG A 50 -14.22 17.37 -8.73
C ARG A 50 -14.04 16.33 -7.61
N LEU A 51 -12.80 15.91 -7.36
CA LEU A 51 -12.46 15.04 -6.24
C LEU A 51 -12.22 15.88 -4.99
N GLY A 52 -13.31 16.21 -4.29
CA GLY A 52 -13.22 16.73 -2.92
C GLY A 52 -12.28 15.85 -2.08
N GLY A 53 -11.15 16.42 -1.63
CA GLY A 53 -10.23 15.78 -0.69
C GLY A 53 -9.65 14.42 -1.08
N GLY A 54 -9.67 14.02 -2.35
CA GLY A 54 -9.11 12.74 -2.79
C GLY A 54 -7.60 12.85 -2.99
N ALA A 55 -6.84 12.39 -1.99
CA ALA A 55 -5.41 12.11 -1.97
C ALA A 55 -4.62 12.51 -3.24
N SER A 56 -3.62 13.40 -3.10
CA SER A 56 -2.39 13.31 -3.91
C SER A 56 -2.13 11.83 -4.17
N GLN A 57 -2.10 11.37 -5.43
CA GLN A 57 -1.88 9.94 -5.70
C GLN A 57 -0.67 9.56 -4.86
N PRO A 58 -0.85 8.73 -3.81
CA PRO A 58 0.21 8.54 -2.84
C PRO A 58 1.36 7.99 -3.65
N ILE A 59 2.46 8.76 -3.70
CA ILE A 59 3.67 8.34 -4.41
C ILE A 59 3.93 6.92 -3.91
N PRO A 60 3.91 5.91 -4.81
CA PRO A 60 4.02 4.54 -4.37
C PRO A 60 5.31 4.46 -3.55
N PRO A 61 5.22 3.93 -2.31
CA PRO A 61 6.38 3.86 -1.45
C PRO A 61 7.50 3.14 -2.18
N GLN A 62 8.72 3.64 -2.08
CA GLN A 62 9.88 3.01 -2.71
C GLN A 62 9.97 1.55 -2.25
N PRO A 63 10.06 0.57 -3.17
CA PRO A 63 10.12 -0.83 -2.79
C PRO A 63 11.44 -1.15 -2.07
N ASP A 64 11.37 -1.93 -1.00
CA ASP A 64 12.54 -2.55 -0.36
C ASP A 64 12.98 -3.82 -1.11
N VAL A 65 12.03 -4.49 -1.79
CA VAL A 65 12.28 -5.73 -2.51
C VAL A 65 11.57 -5.67 -3.85
N VAL A 66 12.25 -6.10 -4.91
CA VAL A 66 11.71 -6.20 -6.26
C VAL A 66 11.73 -7.66 -6.69
N ILE A 67 10.58 -8.15 -7.15
CA ILE A 67 10.44 -9.48 -7.72
C ILE A 67 10.21 -9.33 -9.22
N ARG A 68 11.06 -9.97 -10.03
CA ARG A 68 10.98 -9.93 -11.50
C ARG A 68 11.05 -11.34 -12.06
N TYR A 69 10.56 -11.52 -13.28
CA TYR A 69 10.91 -12.71 -14.06
C TYR A 69 12.35 -12.59 -14.55
N LEU A 70 13.12 -13.68 -14.48
CA LEU A 70 14.46 -13.74 -15.09
C LEU A 70 14.40 -13.44 -16.59
N ARG A 71 13.37 -13.96 -17.27
CA ARG A 71 13.02 -13.68 -18.66
C ARG A 71 11.59 -13.14 -18.71
N PRO A 72 11.38 -11.84 -19.01
CA PRO A 72 10.05 -11.24 -19.02
C PRO A 72 9.05 -11.89 -19.98
N ASP A 73 9.55 -12.43 -21.10
CA ASP A 73 8.71 -12.98 -22.18
C ASP A 73 8.30 -14.45 -21.95
N ASP A 74 8.84 -15.10 -20.91
CA ASP A 74 8.60 -16.51 -20.61
C ASP A 74 7.77 -16.66 -19.31
N PRO A 75 6.50 -17.09 -19.40
CA PRO A 75 5.63 -17.28 -18.24
C PRO A 75 6.10 -18.38 -17.29
N THR A 76 7.02 -19.25 -17.72
CA THR A 76 7.62 -20.32 -16.90
C THR A 76 8.96 -19.89 -16.28
N SER A 77 9.43 -18.69 -16.62
CA SER A 77 10.68 -18.16 -16.10
C SER A 77 10.69 -18.18 -14.57
N PRO A 78 11.84 -18.51 -13.95
CA PRO A 78 12.02 -18.35 -12.53
C PRO A 78 11.96 -16.88 -12.13
N PHE A 79 11.66 -16.64 -10.85
CA PHE A 79 11.69 -15.31 -10.24
C PHE A 79 13.10 -14.94 -9.78
N VAL A 80 13.47 -13.69 -10.02
CA VAL A 80 14.63 -13.02 -9.44
C VAL A 80 14.14 -12.12 -8.32
N ILE A 81 14.80 -12.19 -7.16
CA ILE A 81 14.49 -11.39 -5.99
C ILE A 81 15.65 -10.44 -5.78
N GLU A 82 15.38 -9.14 -5.83
CA GLU A 82 16.34 -8.08 -5.59
C GLU A 82 15.94 -7.33 -4.33
N ILE A 83 16.83 -7.28 -3.34
CA ILE A 83 16.60 -6.52 -2.12
C ILE A 83 17.29 -5.18 -2.31
N LEU A 84 16.48 -4.13 -2.40
CA LEU A 84 16.93 -2.74 -2.50
C LEU A 84 17.26 -2.23 -1.10
N ALA A 85 18.49 -2.44 -0.67
CA ALA A 85 18.99 -1.83 0.56
C ALA A 85 19.18 -0.31 0.33
N PRO A 86 18.64 0.56 1.20
CA PRO A 86 18.89 1.98 1.10
C PRO A 86 20.37 2.24 1.45
N LEU A 87 21.17 2.50 0.41
CA LEU A 87 22.52 3.07 0.41
C LEU A 87 23.71 2.18 0.88
N GLU A 88 24.57 1.92 -0.11
CA GLU A 88 26.04 2.01 -0.10
C GLU A 88 26.86 1.11 0.84
N GLY A 89 26.79 -0.20 0.58
CA GLY A 89 27.89 -1.11 0.90
C GLY A 89 27.70 -1.96 2.15
N GLN A 90 28.73 -2.73 2.49
CA GLN A 90 28.73 -3.61 3.66
C GLN A 90 29.34 -2.86 4.83
N LEU A 91 28.64 -2.77 5.96
CA LEU A 91 29.24 -2.31 7.21
C LEU A 91 30.45 -3.20 7.54
N ARG A 92 31.61 -2.57 7.70
CA ARG A 92 32.89 -3.22 7.99
C ARG A 92 33.62 -2.39 9.04
N LEU A 93 34.36 -3.08 9.89
CA LEU A 93 35.27 -2.42 10.81
C LEU A 93 36.54 -2.02 10.07
N GLN A 94 37.03 -0.82 10.36
CA GLN A 94 38.25 -0.32 9.78
C GLN A 94 39.46 -1.09 10.36
N PRO A 95 40.34 -1.70 9.55
CA PRO A 95 41.47 -2.49 10.05
C PRO A 95 42.46 -1.70 10.92
N LEU A 96 42.54 -0.38 10.74
CA LEU A 96 43.39 0.51 11.53
C LEU A 96 43.01 0.52 13.01
N TRP A 97 41.74 0.29 13.35
CA TRP A 97 41.30 0.22 14.74
C TRP A 97 41.99 -0.93 15.48
N SER A 98 42.06 -2.10 14.86
CA SER A 98 42.75 -3.26 15.43
C SER A 98 44.27 -3.05 15.55
N GLN A 99 44.87 -2.19 14.70
CA GLN A 99 46.27 -1.80 14.85
C GLN A 99 46.46 -0.86 16.04
N ALA A 100 45.58 0.13 16.22
CA ALA A 100 45.61 1.08 17.32
C ALA A 100 45.47 0.38 18.69
N ILE A 101 44.59 -0.62 18.82
CA ILE A 101 44.45 -1.41 20.05
C ILE A 101 45.74 -2.12 20.44
N ARG A 102 46.51 -2.63 19.46
CA ARG A 102 47.79 -3.30 19.72
C ARG A 102 48.86 -2.33 20.24
N GLN A 103 48.79 -1.07 19.85
CA GLN A 103 49.75 -0.02 20.24
C GLN A 103 49.33 0.75 21.50
N ALA A 104 48.07 0.64 21.92
CA ALA A 104 47.54 1.30 23.12
C ALA A 104 48.14 0.76 24.42
N ASP A 105 48.18 1.63 25.44
CA ASP A 105 48.54 1.27 26.82
C ASP A 105 47.56 0.24 27.42
N PRO A 106 47.94 -0.50 28.47
CA PRO A 106 47.12 -1.59 29.00
C PRO A 106 45.70 -1.19 29.43
N ASN A 107 45.52 0.00 30.01
CA ASN A 107 44.22 0.47 30.48
C ASN A 107 43.32 0.87 29.30
N THR A 108 43.86 1.62 28.33
CA THR A 108 43.13 2.05 27.13
C THR A 108 42.81 0.85 26.21
N ARG A 109 43.72 -0.12 26.12
CA ARG A 109 43.54 -1.33 25.31
C ARG A 109 42.30 -2.12 25.72
N ALA A 110 42.06 -2.29 27.02
CA ALA A 110 40.90 -3.02 27.52
C ALA A 110 39.58 -2.32 27.13
N ALA A 111 39.52 -0.99 27.27
CA ALA A 111 38.36 -0.19 26.87
C ALA A 111 38.12 -0.23 25.36
N MET A 112 39.15 -0.05 24.54
CA MET A 112 39.02 -0.10 23.08
C MET A 112 38.65 -1.49 22.56
N ALA A 113 39.10 -2.56 23.22
CA ALA A 113 38.75 -3.93 22.86
C ALA A 113 37.26 -4.23 23.14
N GLU A 114 36.68 -3.67 24.19
CA GLU A 114 35.24 -3.79 24.45
C GLU A 114 34.42 -3.10 23.36
N VAL A 115 34.78 -1.86 23.01
CA VAL A 115 34.14 -1.13 21.90
C VAL A 115 34.27 -1.88 20.58
N GLN A 116 35.42 -2.52 20.31
CA GLN A 116 35.58 -3.36 19.12
C GLN A 116 34.62 -4.55 19.14
N ARG A 117 34.50 -5.27 20.25
CA ARG A 117 33.56 -6.40 20.38
C ARG A 117 32.12 -5.98 20.13
N GLU A 118 31.73 -4.83 20.67
CA GLU A 118 30.39 -4.28 20.44
C GLU A 118 30.17 -3.96 18.96
N ALA A 119 31.13 -3.28 18.32
CA ALA A 119 31.06 -2.95 16.90
C ALA A 119 31.01 -4.21 16.01
N GLU A 120 31.76 -5.27 16.34
CA GLU A 120 31.70 -6.58 15.66
C GLU A 120 30.31 -7.23 15.81
N MET A 121 29.70 -7.10 16.98
CA MET A 121 28.34 -7.58 17.24
C MET A 121 27.32 -6.82 16.37
N TRP A 122 27.42 -5.49 16.29
CA TRP A 122 26.56 -4.67 15.43
C TRP A 122 26.68 -5.06 13.95
N VAL A 123 27.90 -5.24 13.43
CA VAL A 123 28.13 -5.71 12.05
C VAL A 123 27.46 -7.06 11.82
N ARG A 124 27.57 -7.98 12.78
CA ARG A 124 26.96 -9.32 12.69
C ARG A 124 25.44 -9.25 12.68
N VAL A 125 24.84 -8.43 13.54
CA VAL A 125 23.38 -8.21 13.61
C VAL A 125 22.85 -7.63 12.30
N ALA A 126 23.54 -6.63 11.74
CA ALA A 126 23.17 -6.04 10.45
C ALA A 126 23.16 -7.09 9.32
N ARG A 127 24.23 -7.88 9.20
CA ARG A 127 24.30 -8.96 8.19
C ARG A 127 23.22 -10.02 8.40
N HIS A 128 22.97 -10.39 9.65
CA HIS A 128 21.95 -11.39 9.97
C HIS A 128 20.55 -10.91 9.58
N ARG A 129 20.24 -9.62 9.77
CA ARG A 129 18.96 -9.02 9.31
C ARG A 129 18.78 -9.17 7.81
N ASP A 130 19.81 -8.84 7.03
CA ASP A 130 19.74 -8.87 5.57
C ASP A 130 19.63 -10.32 5.05
N MET A 131 20.37 -11.26 5.67
CA MET A 131 20.25 -12.69 5.40
C MET A 131 18.86 -13.23 5.73
N ALA A 132 18.28 -12.83 6.88
CA ALA A 132 16.95 -13.27 7.29
C ALA A 132 15.87 -12.74 6.34
N LEU A 133 15.97 -11.50 5.87
CA LEU A 133 15.08 -10.97 4.83
C LEU A 133 15.20 -11.77 3.53
N ALA A 134 16.41 -12.09 3.08
CA ALA A 134 16.63 -12.89 1.88
C ALA A 134 16.10 -14.33 2.01
N GLN A 135 16.20 -14.94 3.19
CA GLN A 135 15.60 -16.24 3.47
C GLN A 135 14.07 -16.17 3.45
N LEU A 136 13.50 -15.16 4.11
CA LEU A 136 12.06 -14.92 4.12
C LEU A 136 11.51 -14.71 2.71
N MET A 137 12.14 -13.87 1.90
CA MET A 137 11.66 -13.60 0.54
C MET A 137 11.75 -14.82 -0.36
N ARG A 138 12.83 -15.61 -0.28
CA ARG A 138 12.94 -16.88 -1.04
C ARG A 138 11.85 -17.87 -0.65
N TRP A 139 11.57 -18.01 0.63
CA TRP A 139 10.48 -18.86 1.10
C TRP A 139 9.12 -18.34 0.64
N LEU A 140 8.87 -17.03 0.78
CA LEU A 140 7.62 -16.40 0.40
C LEU A 140 7.31 -16.55 -1.09
N VAL A 141 8.30 -16.30 -1.96
CA VAL A 141 8.13 -16.43 -3.42
C VAL A 141 7.78 -17.85 -3.83
N ARG A 142 8.36 -18.86 -3.17
CA ARG A 142 8.02 -20.27 -3.40
C ARG A 142 6.60 -20.59 -2.98
N GLU A 143 6.20 -20.15 -1.79
CA GLU A 143 4.84 -20.43 -1.28
C GLU A 143 3.74 -19.65 -1.99
N GLN A 144 4.07 -18.48 -2.56
CA GLN A 144 3.14 -17.56 -3.23
C GLN A 144 3.32 -17.52 -4.74
N GLU A 145 3.90 -18.55 -5.35
CA GLU A 145 4.11 -18.62 -6.79
C GLU A 145 2.81 -18.40 -7.58
N GLY A 146 1.71 -19.04 -7.16
CA GLY A 146 0.40 -18.87 -7.78
C GLY A 146 -0.06 -17.41 -7.79
N PHE A 147 0.12 -16.69 -6.68
CA PHE A 147 -0.20 -15.27 -6.59
C PHE A 147 0.67 -14.39 -7.49
N LEU A 148 1.97 -14.66 -7.53
CA LEU A 148 2.91 -13.88 -8.33
C LEU A 148 2.65 -14.01 -9.84
N ARG A 149 2.18 -15.19 -10.29
CA ARG A 149 1.85 -15.46 -11.69
C ARG A 149 0.42 -15.06 -12.08
N HIS A 150 -0.55 -15.35 -11.23
CA HIS A 150 -1.99 -15.26 -11.58
C HIS A 150 -2.76 -14.20 -10.79
N GLY A 151 -2.11 -13.51 -9.85
CA GLY A 151 -2.68 -12.38 -9.11
C GLY A 151 -3.40 -12.75 -7.81
N PRO A 152 -4.14 -11.79 -7.21
CA PRO A 152 -4.70 -11.88 -5.85
C PRO A 152 -5.57 -13.10 -5.56
N LEU A 153 -6.29 -13.62 -6.56
CA LEU A 153 -7.15 -14.79 -6.40
C LEU A 153 -6.38 -16.07 -6.05
N HIS A 154 -5.10 -16.12 -6.40
CA HIS A 154 -4.22 -17.27 -6.18
C HIS A 154 -3.31 -17.08 -4.96
N LEU A 155 -3.61 -16.12 -4.08
CA LEU A 155 -2.89 -15.99 -2.81
C LEU A 155 -3.18 -17.19 -1.92
N LYS A 156 -2.11 -17.88 -1.52
CA LYS A 156 -2.16 -18.94 -0.53
C LYS A 156 -2.27 -18.31 0.86
N PRO A 157 -3.35 -18.52 1.62
CA PRO A 157 -3.47 -17.93 2.95
C PRO A 157 -2.36 -18.46 3.88
N MET A 158 -1.60 -17.55 4.49
CA MET A 158 -0.56 -17.88 5.44
C MET A 158 -0.45 -16.85 6.56
N THR A 159 0.20 -17.22 7.65
CA THR A 159 0.42 -16.38 8.83
C THR A 159 1.90 -16.21 9.10
N GLN A 160 2.27 -15.14 9.81
CA GLN A 160 3.65 -14.92 10.24
C GLN A 160 4.17 -16.06 11.14
N ILE A 161 3.28 -16.73 11.89
CA ILE A 161 3.61 -17.89 12.72
C ILE A 161 4.04 -19.08 11.86
N GLN A 162 3.33 -19.34 10.75
CA GLN A 162 3.71 -20.40 9.81
C GLN A 162 5.06 -20.11 9.15
N ALA A 163 5.29 -18.84 8.76
CA ALA A 163 6.59 -18.42 8.21
C ALA A 163 7.72 -18.60 9.23
N ALA A 164 7.49 -18.20 10.49
CA ALA A 164 8.45 -18.34 11.57
C ALA A 164 8.84 -19.81 11.82
N ARG A 165 7.84 -20.71 11.82
CA ARG A 165 8.06 -22.15 11.94
C ARG A 165 8.86 -22.71 10.77
N ALA A 166 8.54 -22.31 9.54
CA ALA A 166 9.24 -22.79 8.34
C ALA A 166 10.71 -22.32 8.28
N LEU A 167 11.00 -21.14 8.83
CA LEU A 167 12.34 -20.53 8.81
C LEU A 167 13.14 -20.77 10.11
N GLY A 168 12.55 -21.43 11.12
CA GLY A 168 13.22 -21.70 12.39
C GLY A 168 13.52 -20.45 13.23
N VAL A 169 12.72 -19.38 13.08
CA VAL A 169 12.90 -18.11 13.80
C VAL A 169 11.71 -17.79 14.71
N ASN A 170 11.86 -16.81 15.59
CA ASN A 170 10.76 -16.36 16.43
C ASN A 170 9.72 -15.57 15.60
N PRO A 171 8.40 -15.70 15.86
CA PRO A 171 7.38 -14.88 15.21
C PRO A 171 7.62 -13.37 15.27
N SER A 172 8.21 -12.87 16.36
CA SER A 172 8.58 -11.46 16.49
C SER A 172 9.66 -11.04 15.48
N THR A 173 10.57 -11.93 15.09
CA THR A 173 11.57 -11.68 14.05
C THR A 173 10.91 -11.50 12.70
N ILE A 174 9.94 -12.34 12.34
CA ILE A 174 9.17 -12.19 11.10
C ILE A 174 8.39 -10.87 11.11
N SER A 175 7.67 -10.59 12.20
CA SER A 175 6.92 -9.34 12.35
C SER A 175 7.79 -8.10 12.13
N ARG A 176 8.98 -8.07 12.74
CA ARG A 176 9.97 -6.99 12.55
C ARG A 176 10.48 -6.89 11.12
N LEU A 177 10.72 -8.03 10.45
CA LEU A 177 11.20 -8.05 9.07
C LEU A 177 10.15 -7.54 8.08
N VAL A 178 8.87 -7.84 8.29
CA VAL A 178 7.80 -7.49 7.33
C VAL A 178 7.20 -6.10 7.56
N ASN A 179 7.32 -5.57 8.78
CA ASN A 179 6.71 -4.30 9.13
C ASN A 179 7.43 -3.12 8.44
N GLY A 180 6.65 -2.22 7.83
CA GLY A 180 7.18 -1.06 7.12
C GLY A 180 7.91 -1.38 5.80
N LYS A 181 7.95 -2.65 5.37
CA LYS A 181 8.59 -3.05 4.12
C LYS A 181 7.61 -3.17 2.96
N PHE A 182 8.09 -2.81 1.78
CA PHE A 182 7.34 -2.87 0.54
C PHE A 182 8.00 -3.78 -0.48
N VAL A 183 7.17 -4.49 -1.25
CA VAL A 183 7.59 -5.39 -2.32
C VAL A 183 6.94 -4.97 -3.62
N GLN A 184 7.76 -4.79 -4.65
CA GLN A 184 7.31 -4.66 -6.03
C GLN A 184 7.11 -6.07 -6.61
N LEU A 185 5.91 -6.31 -7.14
CA LEU A 185 5.54 -7.53 -7.83
C LEU A 185 6.01 -7.53 -9.30
N PRO A 186 5.98 -8.68 -9.98
CA PRO A 186 6.33 -8.77 -11.41
C PRO A 186 5.45 -7.90 -12.32
N ASN A 187 4.21 -7.61 -11.92
CA ASN A 187 3.29 -6.72 -12.63
C ASN A 187 3.52 -5.22 -12.33
N GLY A 188 4.58 -4.86 -11.61
CA GLY A 188 4.92 -3.49 -11.24
C GLY A 188 4.15 -2.91 -10.04
N ARG A 189 3.14 -3.61 -9.51
CA ARG A 189 2.42 -3.15 -8.30
C ARG A 189 3.34 -3.24 -7.09
N VAL A 190 3.34 -2.19 -6.26
CA VAL A 190 4.04 -2.17 -4.97
C VAL A 190 3.05 -2.42 -3.85
N LEU A 191 3.34 -3.38 -2.98
CA LEU A 191 2.48 -3.79 -1.87
C LEU A 191 3.28 -3.88 -0.56
N PRO A 192 2.69 -3.54 0.60
CA PRO A 192 3.28 -3.86 1.89
C PRO A 192 3.53 -5.37 2.03
N LEU A 193 4.74 -5.76 2.45
CA LEU A 193 5.13 -7.17 2.64
C LEU A 193 4.20 -7.89 3.65
N ARG A 194 3.68 -7.16 4.63
CA ARG A 194 2.73 -7.72 5.61
C ARG A 194 1.44 -8.27 4.97
N GLN A 195 1.02 -7.77 3.80
CA GLN A 195 -0.25 -8.17 3.17
C GLN A 195 -0.29 -9.64 2.77
N PHE A 196 0.86 -10.24 2.44
CA PHE A 196 0.95 -11.67 2.14
C PHE A 196 0.58 -12.56 3.33
N PHE A 197 0.61 -12.01 4.55
CA PHE A 197 0.27 -12.70 5.79
C PHE A 197 -1.14 -12.33 6.31
N GLU A 198 -1.94 -11.63 5.50
CA GLU A 198 -3.32 -11.24 5.82
C GLU A 198 -4.32 -12.12 5.04
N PRO A 199 -4.93 -13.15 5.68
CA PRO A 199 -5.78 -14.13 4.98
C PRO A 199 -6.98 -13.53 4.23
N HIS A 200 -7.47 -12.40 4.71
CA HIS A 200 -8.67 -11.74 4.18
C HIS A 200 -8.35 -10.69 3.10
N TRP A 201 -7.07 -10.45 2.80
CA TRP A 201 -6.68 -9.45 1.80
C TRP A 201 -7.15 -9.80 0.37
N PRO A 202 -7.06 -11.04 -0.13
CA PRO A 202 -7.57 -11.42 -1.46
C PRO A 202 -9.05 -11.10 -1.66
N ALA A 203 -9.88 -11.44 -0.67
CA ALA A 203 -11.31 -11.18 -0.72
C ALA A 203 -11.61 -9.67 -0.74
N ARG A 204 -10.80 -8.85 -0.06
CA ARG A 204 -10.91 -7.39 -0.07
C ARG A 204 -10.47 -6.78 -1.40
N GLU A 205 -9.39 -7.28 -2.01
CA GLU A 205 -8.98 -6.86 -3.36
C GLU A 205 -10.04 -7.22 -4.41
N ALA A 206 -10.57 -8.45 -4.36
CA ALA A 206 -11.64 -8.89 -5.26
C ALA A 206 -12.91 -8.04 -5.10
N LEU A 207 -13.26 -7.70 -3.85
CA LEU A 207 -14.37 -6.80 -3.54
C LEU A 207 -14.16 -5.41 -4.17
N LYS A 208 -12.95 -4.85 -4.07
CA LYS A 208 -12.60 -3.57 -4.69
C LYS A 208 -12.70 -3.64 -6.21
N ALA A 209 -12.21 -4.72 -6.82
CA ALA A 209 -12.32 -4.93 -8.27
C ALA A 209 -13.77 -5.01 -8.74
N ILE A 210 -14.62 -5.77 -8.03
CA ILE A 210 -16.06 -5.87 -8.33
C ILE A 210 -16.71 -4.47 -8.28
N ILE A 211 -16.43 -3.72 -7.22
CA ILE A 211 -17.01 -2.38 -7.01
C ILE A 211 -16.48 -1.39 -8.05
N ALA A 212 -15.22 -1.47 -8.45
CA ALA A 212 -14.65 -0.59 -9.46
C ALA A 212 -15.29 -0.79 -10.86
N HIS A 213 -15.78 -1.99 -11.15
CA HIS A 213 -16.44 -2.33 -12.41
C HIS A 213 -17.98 -2.41 -12.30
N GLU A 214 -18.57 -1.97 -11.18
CA GLU A 214 -20.02 -1.99 -11.01
C GLU A 214 -20.67 -0.85 -11.83
N THR A 215 -21.59 -1.20 -12.72
CA THR A 215 -22.39 -0.20 -13.48
C THR A 215 -23.48 0.42 -12.62
N GLN A 216 -23.99 -0.33 -11.65
CA GLN A 216 -24.91 0.16 -10.63
C GLN A 216 -24.44 -0.32 -9.25
N PRO A 217 -24.59 0.50 -8.19
CA PRO A 217 -24.17 0.12 -6.85
C PRO A 217 -24.81 -1.18 -6.37
N LEU A 218 -23.98 -2.22 -6.24
CA LEU A 218 -24.41 -3.53 -5.79
C LEU A 218 -24.68 -3.53 -4.28
N SER A 219 -25.71 -4.26 -3.88
CA SER A 219 -25.99 -4.51 -2.45
C SER A 219 -24.93 -5.44 -1.85
N ASP A 220 -24.73 -5.38 -0.54
CA ASP A 220 -23.75 -6.24 0.13
C ASP A 220 -24.07 -7.74 -0.02
N ALA A 221 -25.34 -8.09 -0.23
CA ALA A 221 -25.76 -9.45 -0.54
C ALA A 221 -25.32 -9.88 -1.95
N ALA A 222 -25.48 -9.00 -2.95
CA ALA A 222 -25.04 -9.26 -4.31
C ALA A 222 -23.51 -9.34 -4.40
N LEU A 223 -22.80 -8.46 -3.69
CA LEU A 223 -21.33 -8.50 -3.56
C LEU A 223 -20.85 -9.81 -2.93
N ALA A 224 -21.51 -10.27 -1.87
CA ALA A 224 -21.20 -11.56 -1.24
C ALA A 224 -21.37 -12.73 -2.23
N GLN A 225 -22.44 -12.73 -3.03
CA GLN A 225 -22.69 -13.76 -4.03
C GLN A 225 -21.62 -13.76 -5.13
N GLN A 226 -21.19 -12.59 -5.61
CA GLN A 226 -20.13 -12.51 -6.60
C GLN A 226 -18.78 -13.00 -6.04
N LEU A 227 -18.43 -12.60 -4.82
CA LEU A 227 -17.23 -13.10 -4.14
C LEU A 227 -17.27 -14.62 -3.97
N GLN A 228 -18.45 -15.19 -3.68
CA GLN A 228 -18.64 -16.64 -3.59
C GLN A 228 -18.38 -17.35 -4.93
N ARG A 229 -18.77 -16.76 -6.07
CA ARG A 229 -18.46 -17.30 -7.41
C ARG A 229 -16.96 -17.29 -7.71
N MET A 230 -16.21 -16.36 -7.12
CA MET A 230 -14.75 -16.28 -7.22
C MET A 230 -14.03 -17.18 -6.20
N GLY A 231 -14.77 -17.98 -5.42
CA GLY A 231 -14.22 -18.90 -4.42
C GLY A 231 -14.14 -18.34 -2.99
N PHE A 232 -14.50 -17.07 -2.76
CA PHE A 232 -14.51 -16.47 -1.43
C PHE A 232 -15.85 -16.65 -0.74
N ARG A 233 -15.93 -17.60 0.20
CA ARG A 233 -17.13 -17.78 1.04
C ARG A 233 -17.19 -16.72 2.14
N VAL A 234 -17.87 -15.61 1.86
CA VAL A 234 -18.04 -14.49 2.80
C VAL A 234 -19.51 -14.17 3.04
N ALA A 235 -19.87 -13.90 4.29
CA ALA A 235 -21.22 -13.48 4.65
C ALA A 235 -21.44 -11.99 4.34
N ARG A 236 -22.71 -11.59 4.17
CA ARG A 236 -23.10 -10.17 3.96
C ARG A 236 -22.48 -9.21 4.99
N ARG A 237 -22.52 -9.57 6.28
CA ARG A 237 -21.93 -8.75 7.36
C ARG A 237 -20.41 -8.60 7.21
N THR A 238 -19.74 -9.63 6.72
CA THR A 238 -18.30 -9.61 6.43
C THR A 238 -17.98 -8.68 5.27
N VAL A 239 -18.81 -8.68 4.22
CA VAL A 239 -18.68 -7.72 3.11
C VAL A 239 -18.84 -6.29 3.60
N ALA A 240 -19.85 -6.00 4.43
CA ALA A 240 -20.03 -4.68 5.04
C ALA A 240 -18.80 -4.25 5.86
N LYS A 241 -18.23 -5.16 6.66
CA LYS A 241 -16.98 -4.92 7.41
C LYS A 241 -15.80 -4.64 6.48
N TYR A 242 -15.62 -5.42 5.42
CA TYR A 242 -14.54 -5.23 4.45
C TYR A 242 -14.66 -3.89 3.73
N ARG A 243 -15.86 -3.52 3.29
CA ARG A 243 -16.12 -2.20 2.71
C ARG A 243 -15.75 -1.07 3.66
N HIS A 244 -16.12 -1.19 4.94
CA HIS A 244 -15.79 -0.18 5.94
C HIS A 244 -14.27 -0.03 6.13
N ILE A 245 -13.53 -1.14 6.18
CA ILE A 245 -12.06 -1.14 6.25
C ILE A 245 -11.44 -0.46 5.02
N GLU A 246 -12.00 -0.67 3.84
CA GLU A 246 -11.54 -0.06 2.58
C GLU A 246 -12.12 1.35 2.34
N GLY A 247 -12.89 1.91 3.28
CA GLY A 247 -13.49 3.25 3.16
C GLY A 247 -14.61 3.38 2.12
N ILE A 248 -15.26 2.28 1.73
CA ILE A 248 -16.27 2.27 0.67
C ILE A 248 -17.70 2.45 1.25
N PRO A 249 -18.43 3.52 0.90
CA PRO A 249 -19.76 3.83 1.44
C PRO A 249 -20.85 2.91 0.87
N PRO A 250 -21.88 2.53 1.65
CA PRO A 250 -22.92 1.55 1.27
C PRO A 250 -23.60 1.86 -0.06
N ALA A 251 -24.20 0.84 -0.68
CA ALA A 251 -24.82 0.96 -2.01
C ALA A 251 -25.84 2.12 -2.10
N SER A 252 -26.60 2.37 -1.04
CA SER A 252 -27.56 3.48 -0.96
C SER A 252 -26.90 4.86 -1.12
N GLN A 253 -25.68 5.03 -0.61
CA GLN A 253 -24.91 6.28 -0.67
C GLN A 253 -24.04 6.38 -1.93
N ARG A 254 -23.97 5.32 -2.75
CA ARG A 254 -23.24 5.29 -4.02
C ARG A 254 -24.13 5.55 -5.23
N ARG A 255 -25.47 5.51 -5.07
CA ARG A 255 -26.40 5.84 -6.16
C ARG A 255 -26.29 7.33 -6.48
N GLY A 256 -25.97 7.67 -7.72
CA GLY A 256 -25.83 9.04 -8.20
C GLY A 256 -24.39 9.52 -8.43
N ARG A 257 -23.36 8.70 -8.15
CA ARG A 257 -21.96 9.02 -8.46
C ARG A 257 -21.56 8.29 -9.75
N PRO A 258 -21.21 8.98 -10.85
CA PRO A 258 -20.74 8.30 -12.06
C PRO A 258 -19.41 7.59 -11.77
N THR A 259 -19.37 6.27 -11.97
CA THR A 259 -18.18 5.43 -11.81
C THR A 259 -17.19 5.73 -12.94
N THR A 260 -16.27 6.67 -12.77
CA THR A 260 -15.14 6.84 -13.69
C THR A 260 -14.06 5.83 -13.31
N ALA A 261 -13.96 4.76 -14.08
CA ALA A 261 -12.86 3.81 -14.03
C ALA A 261 -11.60 4.49 -14.58
N THR A 262 -10.55 4.61 -13.76
CA THR A 262 -9.20 4.96 -14.26
C THR A 262 -8.25 3.84 -13.86
N LEU A 263 -7.99 2.93 -14.79
CA LEU A 263 -6.76 2.12 -14.79
C LEU A 263 -5.62 2.96 -15.37
N PRO A 264 -4.37 2.80 -14.89
CA PRO A 264 -3.23 3.51 -15.45
C PRO A 264 -3.00 3.09 -16.90
N HIS A 265 -2.85 4.08 -17.77
CA HIS A 265 -2.57 3.88 -19.19
C HIS A 265 -1.25 3.13 -19.38
N SER A 266 -1.33 1.93 -19.96
CA SER A 266 -0.25 1.37 -20.77
C SER A 266 -0.13 2.20 -22.04
N ARG A 267 0.74 3.22 -22.05
CA ARG A 267 1.15 3.83 -23.32
C ARG A 267 2.13 2.88 -24.00
N GLY A 268 1.60 2.12 -24.96
CA GLY A 268 2.39 1.57 -26.04
C GLY A 268 3.04 2.73 -26.81
N GLN A 269 4.36 2.70 -26.89
CA GLN A 269 5.08 3.42 -27.94
C GLN A 269 4.88 2.62 -29.23
N GLU A 270 3.92 3.03 -30.05
CA GLU A 270 3.94 2.72 -31.47
C GLU A 270 5.07 3.52 -32.11
N VAL A 271 6.05 2.77 -32.61
CA VAL A 271 6.99 3.21 -33.62
C VAL A 271 6.21 3.51 -34.90
N LYS A 272 6.37 4.71 -35.45
CA LYS A 272 6.08 5.00 -36.86
C LYS A 272 7.27 5.73 -37.48
N VAL A 273 7.90 5.00 -38.40
CA VAL A 273 8.67 5.35 -39.61
C VAL A 273 9.60 6.57 -39.52
#